data_AF-D3HNQ4-F1
#
_entry.id   AF-D3HNQ4-F1
#
_cell.length_a   1.000
_cell.length_b   1.000
_cell.length_c   1.000
_cell.angle_alpha   90.00
_cell.angle_beta   90.00
_cell.angle_gamma   90.00
#
_symmetry.space_group_name_H-M   'P 1'
#
loop_
_entity.id
_entity.type
_entity.pdbx_description
1 polymer ?
#
loop_
_entity_poly.entity_id
_entity_poly.type
_entity_poly.pdbx_seq_one_letter_code
_entity_poly.pdbx_strand_id
1 'polypeptide(L)'
;MTVFIRAAKRLMLQCLDKSMEDSSAKNQSWFGGFRNAELSEAQKELTLKLRRQIDDFVPKETDLKSLLALKKAIAELDAEVEGKRKEYQYARGNLNTTLTEMNSNLERFYNTISTLSFKTSEATVPFPLNDIENSKHPFNILCAHAAYYFGENIFNPVDEGYIVKAVSSLVGATSTVSVREHKEACLLSHLKKCDDLLKGVKEGDEYDGMRQELVLREVDAIKRENAEICRQAQPITSVPVSLSFFATANVKAPTLKPSRGRLEVCMQHVLEEIASLKKPVVTEPLTL
;
A
#
# COMPACT_ATOMS: atom_id res chain seq x y z
N MET A 1 16.23 -4.59 -9.92
CA MET A 1 14.90 -4.77 -9.28
C MET A 1 14.10 -3.51 -9.59
N THR A 2 12.82 -3.61 -9.95
CA THR A 2 11.96 -2.44 -10.20
C THR A 2 11.27 -1.97 -8.91
N VAL A 3 10.70 -0.76 -8.93
CA VAL A 3 9.89 -0.26 -7.81
C VAL A 3 8.64 -1.12 -7.56
N PHE A 4 8.06 -1.73 -8.61
CA PHE A 4 6.93 -2.66 -8.47
C PHE A 4 7.30 -3.83 -7.57
N ILE A 5 8.41 -4.53 -7.85
CA ILE A 5 8.79 -5.71 -7.08
C ILE A 5 9.11 -5.36 -5.64
N ARG A 6 9.79 -4.23 -5.41
CA ARG A 6 10.06 -3.73 -4.05
C ARG A 6 8.75 -3.51 -3.28
N ALA A 7 7.78 -2.82 -3.87
CA ALA A 7 6.50 -2.54 -3.24
C ALA A 7 5.66 -3.81 -3.04
N ALA A 8 5.56 -4.67 -4.06
CA ALA A 8 4.80 -5.91 -4.04
C ALA A 8 5.27 -6.84 -2.91
N LYS A 9 6.59 -7.06 -2.78
CA LYS A 9 7.16 -7.87 -1.69
C LYS A 9 6.71 -7.35 -0.33
N ARG A 10 6.88 -6.05 -0.07
CA ARG A 10 6.52 -5.43 1.20
C ARG A 10 5.02 -5.58 1.52
N LEU A 11 4.16 -5.33 0.54
CA LEU A 11 2.70 -5.42 0.71
C LEU A 11 2.23 -6.86 0.97
N MET A 12 2.80 -7.83 0.25
CA MET A 12 2.48 -9.24 0.44
C MET A 12 2.95 -9.73 1.82
N LEU A 13 4.18 -9.37 2.23
CA LEU A 13 4.69 -9.73 3.55
C LEU A 13 3.80 -9.18 4.67
N GLN A 14 3.37 -7.91 4.58
CA GLN A 14 2.44 -7.32 5.54
C GLN A 14 1.09 -8.05 5.58
N CYS A 15 0.56 -8.46 4.43
CA CYS A 15 -0.69 -9.22 4.36
C CYS A 15 -0.56 -10.57 5.09
N LEU A 16 0.58 -11.27 4.91
CA LEU A 16 0.86 -12.52 5.60
C LEU A 16 1.09 -12.34 7.10
N ASP A 17 1.86 -11.32 7.49
CA ASP A 17 2.14 -11.01 8.90
C ASP A 17 0.83 -10.71 9.65
N LYS A 18 -0.05 -9.88 9.08
CA LYS A 18 -1.39 -9.62 9.63
C LYS A 18 -2.25 -10.89 9.74
N SER A 19 -2.20 -11.76 8.72
CA SER A 19 -2.95 -13.03 8.74
C SER A 19 -2.50 -13.96 9.89
N MET A 20 -1.19 -13.98 10.19
CA MET A 20 -0.64 -14.72 11.33
C MET A 20 -1.05 -14.09 12.67
N GLU A 21 -1.03 -12.77 12.78
CA GLU A 21 -1.46 -12.03 13.97
C GLU A 21 -2.95 -12.26 14.27
N ASP A 22 -3.82 -12.12 13.26
CA ASP A 22 -5.27 -12.33 13.39
C ASP A 22 -5.62 -13.77 13.78
N SER A 23 -4.83 -14.73 13.29
CA SER A 23 -4.96 -16.15 13.64
C SER A 23 -4.54 -16.41 15.09
N SER A 24 -3.54 -15.67 15.59
CA SER A 24 -3.00 -15.76 16.94
C SER A 24 -3.85 -15.05 17.99
N ALA A 25 -4.39 -13.86 17.69
CA ALA A 25 -5.25 -13.10 18.61
C ALA A 25 -6.56 -13.84 18.92
N LYS A 26 -7.10 -14.59 17.94
CA LYS A 26 -8.27 -15.47 18.13
C LYS A 26 -7.99 -16.70 19.01
N ASN A 27 -6.74 -16.96 19.39
CA ASN A 27 -6.39 -18.05 20.32
C ASN A 27 -6.56 -17.66 21.80
N GLN A 28 -6.79 -16.38 22.13
CA GLN A 28 -6.90 -15.91 23.51
C GLN A 28 -8.34 -15.85 24.04
N SER A 29 -9.37 -16.21 23.26
CA SER A 29 -10.75 -16.19 23.73
C SER A 29 -11.16 -17.51 24.42
N TRP A 30 -11.55 -17.39 25.69
CA TRP A 30 -11.93 -18.47 26.62
C TRP A 30 -13.03 -19.43 26.11
N PHE A 31 -13.77 -19.10 25.05
CA PHE A 31 -14.93 -19.87 24.57
C PHE A 31 -14.71 -20.65 23.25
N GLY A 32 -13.49 -20.75 22.74
CA GLY A 32 -13.20 -21.43 21.47
C GLY A 32 -13.21 -22.96 21.59
N GLY A 33 -14.20 -23.63 21.00
CA GLY A 33 -14.25 -25.09 20.88
C GLY A 33 -12.98 -25.69 20.30
N PHE A 34 -12.69 -26.95 20.66
CA PHE A 34 -11.51 -27.76 20.30
C PHE A 34 -10.90 -27.41 18.93
N ARG A 35 -9.96 -26.47 18.91
CA ARG A 35 -9.21 -26.09 17.71
C ARG A 35 -8.13 -27.14 17.48
N ASN A 36 -8.01 -27.63 16.24
CA ASN A 36 -6.97 -28.58 15.89
C ASN A 36 -5.61 -27.86 15.84
N ALA A 37 -4.80 -28.07 16.88
CA ALA A 37 -3.49 -27.44 17.04
C ALA A 37 -2.51 -27.82 15.93
N GLU A 38 -2.57 -29.07 15.46
CA GLU A 38 -1.70 -29.57 14.38
C GLU A 38 -2.02 -28.88 13.05
N LEU A 39 -3.30 -28.72 12.72
CA LEU A 39 -3.72 -27.96 11.54
C LEU A 39 -3.29 -26.49 11.64
N SER A 40 -3.41 -25.88 12.82
CA SER A 40 -2.99 -24.49 13.03
C SER A 40 -1.49 -24.32 12.83
N GLU A 41 -0.67 -25.22 13.37
CA GLU A 41 0.78 -25.15 13.19
C GLU A 41 1.19 -25.43 11.74
N ALA A 42 0.55 -26.40 11.09
CA ALA A 42 0.78 -26.69 9.66
C ALA A 42 0.48 -25.47 8.78
N GLN A 43 -0.63 -24.75 9.05
CA GLN A 43 -0.95 -23.52 8.32
C GLN A 43 0.06 -22.42 8.57
N LYS A 44 0.54 -22.25 9.80
CA LYS A 44 1.59 -21.29 10.14
C LYS A 44 2.90 -21.59 9.43
N GLU A 45 3.33 -22.84 9.39
CA GLU A 45 4.52 -23.25 8.63
C GLU A 45 4.38 -22.99 7.13
N LEU A 46 3.20 -23.23 6.55
CA LEU A 46 2.91 -22.86 5.16
C LEU A 46 2.99 -21.34 4.94
N THR A 47 2.43 -20.53 5.85
CA THR A 47 2.55 -19.07 5.78
C THR A 47 4.01 -18.62 5.85
N LEU A 48 4.81 -19.19 6.75
CA LEU A 48 6.25 -18.90 6.86
C LEU A 48 7.02 -19.34 5.61
N LYS A 49 6.66 -20.47 4.99
CA LYS A 49 7.23 -20.92 3.72
C LYS A 49 7.01 -19.88 2.62
N LEU A 50 5.79 -19.39 2.43
CA LEU A 50 5.52 -18.37 1.42
C LEU A 50 6.20 -17.04 1.75
N ARG A 51 6.25 -16.65 3.03
CA ARG A 51 6.96 -15.45 3.49
C ARG A 51 8.44 -15.49 3.07
N ARG A 52 9.12 -16.61 3.29
CA ARG A 52 10.51 -16.84 2.83
C ARG A 52 10.61 -16.80 1.31
N GLN A 53 9.71 -17.48 0.59
CA GLN A 53 9.71 -17.45 -0.88
C GLN A 53 9.55 -16.03 -1.46
N ILE A 54 8.76 -15.17 -0.82
CA ILE A 54 8.59 -13.76 -1.22
C ILE A 54 9.85 -12.96 -0.88
N ASP A 55 10.39 -13.14 0.32
CA ASP A 55 11.58 -12.40 0.78
C ASP A 55 12.82 -12.74 -0.04
N ASP A 56 12.98 -14.01 -0.41
CA ASP A 56 14.07 -14.51 -1.26
C ASP A 56 13.75 -14.38 -2.76
N PHE A 57 12.59 -13.81 -3.13
CA PHE A 57 12.16 -13.74 -4.52
C PHE A 57 13.13 -12.92 -5.36
N VAL A 58 13.71 -13.56 -6.37
CA VAL A 58 14.56 -12.93 -7.38
C VAL A 58 13.68 -12.47 -8.55
N PRO A 59 13.69 -11.15 -8.89
CA PRO A 59 12.95 -10.62 -10.03
C PRO A 59 13.24 -11.38 -11.33
N LYS A 60 12.21 -11.56 -12.15
CA LYS A 60 12.33 -12.06 -13.52
C LYS A 60 12.66 -10.90 -14.46
N GLU A 61 12.94 -11.24 -15.72
CA GLU A 61 13.31 -10.30 -16.79
C GLU A 61 12.32 -9.13 -16.94
N THR A 62 11.02 -9.38 -16.73
CA THR A 62 10.00 -8.33 -16.74
C THR A 62 9.14 -8.39 -15.50
N ASP A 63 8.51 -7.26 -15.16
CA ASP A 63 7.58 -7.19 -14.04
C ASP A 63 6.35 -8.05 -14.26
N LEU A 64 5.89 -8.21 -15.51
CA LEU A 64 4.81 -9.16 -15.84
C LEU A 64 5.23 -10.61 -15.53
N LYS A 65 6.43 -11.04 -15.95
CA LYS A 65 6.94 -12.38 -15.64
C LYS A 65 7.10 -12.57 -14.13
N SER A 66 7.51 -11.53 -13.42
CA SER A 66 7.64 -11.54 -11.96
C SER A 66 6.28 -11.62 -11.25
N LEU A 67 5.29 -10.86 -11.72
CA LEU A 67 3.89 -10.93 -11.27
C LEU A 67 3.37 -12.35 -11.40
N LEU A 68 3.49 -12.96 -12.58
CA LEU A 68 3.00 -14.31 -12.84
C LEU A 68 3.68 -15.34 -11.95
N ALA A 69 5.00 -15.20 -11.71
CA ALA A 69 5.73 -16.08 -10.80
C ALA A 69 5.25 -15.94 -9.34
N LEU A 70 5.02 -14.72 -8.85
CA LEU A 70 4.47 -14.48 -7.51
C LEU A 70 3.04 -15.01 -7.39
N LYS A 71 2.15 -14.73 -8.36
CA LYS A 71 0.77 -15.27 -8.40
C LYS A 71 0.77 -16.80 -8.36
N LYS A 72 1.69 -17.44 -9.08
CA LYS A 72 1.86 -18.89 -9.08
C LYS A 72 2.26 -19.41 -7.70
N ALA A 73 3.25 -18.80 -7.05
CA ALA A 73 3.66 -19.19 -5.69
C ALA A 73 2.50 -19.08 -4.67
N ILE A 74 1.68 -18.02 -4.78
CA ILE A 74 0.49 -17.85 -3.94
C ILE A 74 -0.54 -18.97 -4.21
N ALA A 75 -0.81 -19.28 -5.47
CA ALA A 75 -1.79 -20.30 -5.86
C ALA A 75 -1.34 -21.71 -5.46
N GLU A 76 -0.05 -22.03 -5.59
CA GLU A 76 0.53 -23.29 -5.12
C GLU A 76 0.36 -23.44 -3.61
N LEU A 77 0.66 -22.38 -2.84
CA LEU A 77 0.44 -22.43 -1.39
C LEU A 77 -1.05 -22.53 -1.02
N ASP A 78 -1.93 -21.83 -1.75
CA ASP A 78 -3.38 -21.93 -1.51
C ASP A 78 -3.88 -23.37 -1.69
N ALA A 79 -3.41 -24.05 -2.73
CA ALA A 79 -3.70 -25.47 -2.96
C ALA A 79 -3.11 -26.37 -1.86
N GLU A 80 -1.89 -26.12 -1.39
CA GLU A 80 -1.29 -26.85 -0.26
C GLU A 80 -2.10 -26.67 1.03
N VAL A 81 -2.53 -25.43 1.33
CA VAL A 81 -3.38 -25.12 2.49
C VAL A 81 -4.73 -25.83 2.37
N GLU A 82 -5.36 -25.80 1.19
CA GLU A 82 -6.62 -26.51 0.96
C GLU A 82 -6.46 -28.03 1.13
N GLY A 83 -5.38 -28.60 0.59
CA GLY A 83 -5.02 -30.01 0.77
C GLY A 83 -4.91 -30.38 2.25
N LYS A 84 -4.16 -29.60 3.03
CA LYS A 84 -4.04 -29.80 4.48
C LYS A 84 -5.38 -29.71 5.19
N ARG A 85 -6.19 -28.70 4.89
CA ARG A 85 -7.51 -28.58 5.54
C ARG A 85 -8.42 -29.77 5.22
N LYS A 86 -8.38 -30.29 3.99
CA LYS A 86 -9.11 -31.51 3.59
C LYS A 86 -8.64 -32.75 4.33
N GLU A 87 -7.33 -32.93 4.56
CA GLU A 87 -6.78 -34.03 5.38
C GLU A 87 -7.43 -34.06 6.78
N TYR A 88 -7.65 -32.87 7.38
CA TYR A 88 -8.31 -32.72 8.68
C TYR A 88 -9.84 -32.55 8.58
N GLN A 89 -10.46 -32.80 7.42
CA GLN A 89 -11.90 -32.67 7.17
C GLN A 89 -12.48 -31.26 7.38
N TYR A 90 -11.68 -30.22 7.20
CA TYR A 90 -12.12 -28.82 7.21
C TYR A 90 -12.32 -28.28 5.79
N ALA A 91 -13.38 -27.50 5.59
CA ALA A 91 -13.55 -26.67 4.40
C ALA A 91 -12.46 -25.57 4.34
N ARG A 92 -12.29 -24.91 3.18
CA ARG A 92 -11.38 -23.75 3.01
C ARG A 92 -11.55 -22.74 4.15
N GLY A 93 -10.44 -22.16 4.61
CA GLY A 93 -10.41 -21.31 5.81
C GLY A 93 -9.86 -19.91 5.54
N ASN A 94 -9.67 -19.13 6.61
CA ASN A 94 -9.24 -17.73 6.51
C ASN A 94 -7.94 -17.56 5.70
N LEU A 95 -6.94 -18.44 5.91
CA LEU A 95 -5.69 -18.37 5.14
C LEU A 95 -5.93 -18.52 3.63
N ASN A 96 -6.83 -19.42 3.21
CA ASN A 96 -7.20 -19.56 1.80
C ASN A 96 -7.84 -18.28 1.24
N THR A 97 -8.71 -17.64 2.02
CA THR A 97 -9.32 -16.36 1.66
C THR A 97 -8.25 -15.29 1.50
N THR A 98 -7.34 -15.16 2.47
CA THR A 98 -6.20 -14.22 2.41
C THR A 98 -5.34 -14.44 1.16
N LEU A 99 -4.99 -15.67 0.84
CA LEU A 99 -4.17 -15.99 -0.35
C LEU A 99 -4.91 -15.65 -1.65
N THR A 100 -6.21 -15.95 -1.72
CA THR A 100 -7.06 -15.62 -2.88
C THR A 100 -7.14 -14.10 -3.09
N GLU A 101 -7.40 -13.34 -2.03
CA GLU A 101 -7.45 -11.88 -2.05
C GLU A 101 -6.10 -11.28 -2.41
N MET A 102 -5.02 -11.76 -1.80
CA MET A 102 -3.65 -11.31 -2.11
C MET A 102 -3.30 -11.52 -3.58
N ASN A 103 -3.70 -12.65 -4.18
CA ASN A 103 -3.47 -12.94 -5.59
C ASN A 103 -4.19 -11.93 -6.51
N SER A 104 -5.47 -11.65 -6.21
CA SER A 104 -6.26 -10.65 -6.94
C SER A 104 -5.71 -9.22 -6.75
N ASN A 105 -5.34 -8.86 -5.52
CA ASN A 105 -4.79 -7.55 -5.18
C ASN A 105 -3.44 -7.30 -5.85
N LEU A 106 -2.60 -8.33 -5.97
CA LEU A 106 -1.30 -8.22 -6.65
C LEU A 106 -1.47 -7.90 -8.14
N GLU A 107 -2.41 -8.55 -8.82
CA GLU A 107 -2.76 -8.25 -10.21
C GLU A 107 -3.35 -6.85 -10.36
N ARG A 108 -4.28 -6.47 -9.47
CA ARG A 108 -4.87 -5.14 -9.46
C ARG A 108 -3.82 -4.06 -9.22
N PHE A 109 -2.85 -4.33 -8.34
CA PHE A 109 -1.73 -3.43 -8.07
C PHE A 109 -0.86 -3.24 -9.30
N TYR A 110 -0.41 -4.32 -9.93
CA TYR A 110 0.37 -4.27 -11.17
C TYR A 110 -0.34 -3.42 -12.25
N ASN A 111 -1.62 -3.74 -12.53
CA ASN A 111 -2.41 -3.03 -13.53
C ASN A 111 -2.58 -1.55 -13.19
N THR A 112 -2.81 -1.23 -11.91
CA THR A 112 -2.94 0.16 -11.46
C THR A 112 -1.66 0.93 -11.77
N ILE A 113 -0.51 0.44 -11.33
CA ILE A 113 0.75 1.18 -11.50
C ILE A 113 1.27 1.20 -12.94
N SER A 114 0.92 0.20 -13.77
CA SER A 114 1.32 0.15 -15.18
C SER A 114 0.46 1.04 -16.09
N THR A 115 -0.72 1.43 -15.63
CA THR A 115 -1.65 2.28 -16.38
C THR A 115 -1.64 3.73 -15.90
N LEU A 116 -0.79 4.06 -14.93
CA LEU A 116 -0.65 5.42 -14.45
C LEU A 116 -0.26 6.35 -15.59
N SER A 117 -0.89 7.51 -15.62
CA SER A 117 -0.67 8.52 -16.64
C SER A 117 -0.92 9.91 -16.09
N PHE A 118 -0.27 10.89 -16.69
CA PHE A 118 -0.47 12.29 -16.42
C PHE A 118 -1.45 12.88 -17.43
N LYS A 119 -2.42 13.65 -16.95
CA LYS A 119 -3.25 14.48 -17.82
C LYS A 119 -2.59 15.85 -17.94
N THR A 120 -2.26 16.27 -19.16
CA THR A 120 -1.88 17.64 -19.48
C THR A 120 -3.01 18.33 -20.24
N SER A 121 -2.88 19.63 -20.48
CA SER A 121 -3.82 20.39 -21.32
C SER A 121 -3.89 19.88 -22.77
N GLU A 122 -2.88 19.13 -23.21
CA GLU A 122 -2.70 18.74 -24.61
C GLU A 122 -2.76 17.23 -24.84
N ALA A 123 -2.40 16.40 -23.84
CA ALA A 123 -2.32 14.95 -24.00
C ALA A 123 -2.43 14.19 -22.66
N THR A 124 -2.67 12.88 -22.76
CA THR A 124 -2.44 11.94 -21.65
C THR A 124 -1.09 11.27 -21.87
N VAL A 125 -0.14 11.51 -20.96
CA VAL A 125 1.23 10.99 -21.05
C VAL A 125 1.36 9.78 -20.12
N PRO A 126 1.68 8.57 -20.63
CA PRO A 126 1.92 7.40 -19.79
C PRO A 126 3.06 7.65 -18.79
N PHE A 127 2.86 7.23 -17.55
CA PHE A 127 3.87 7.23 -16.49
C PHE A 127 3.79 5.93 -15.68
N PRO A 128 4.10 4.78 -16.31
CA PRO A 128 4.11 3.50 -15.64
C PRO A 128 5.17 3.50 -14.53
N LEU A 129 4.75 3.31 -13.27
CA LEU A 129 5.73 3.21 -12.18
C LEU A 129 6.49 1.88 -12.25
N ASN A 130 5.91 0.81 -12.79
CA ASN A 130 6.58 -0.49 -12.91
C ASN A 130 7.85 -0.46 -13.80
N ASP A 131 7.99 0.53 -14.68
CA ASP A 131 9.18 0.65 -15.53
C ASP A 131 10.35 1.37 -14.81
N ILE A 132 10.12 1.89 -13.61
CA ILE A 132 11.14 2.62 -12.84
C ILE A 132 12.03 1.63 -12.09
N GLU A 133 13.34 1.76 -12.30
CA GLU A 133 14.34 1.00 -11.56
C GLU A 133 14.32 1.36 -10.07
N ASN A 134 14.37 0.35 -9.19
CA ASN A 134 14.61 0.56 -7.77
C ASN A 134 16.11 0.79 -7.52
N SER A 135 16.51 2.05 -7.55
CA SER A 135 17.89 2.51 -7.28
C SER A 135 17.92 3.46 -6.07
N LYS A 136 19.13 3.85 -5.65
CA LYS A 136 19.34 4.87 -4.59
C LYS A 136 19.11 6.30 -5.08
N HIS A 137 18.74 6.49 -6.35
CA HIS A 137 18.45 7.80 -6.89
C HIS A 137 17.23 8.41 -6.15
N PRO A 138 17.30 9.67 -5.64
CA PRO A 138 16.25 10.26 -4.82
C PRO A 138 14.85 10.19 -5.44
N PHE A 139 14.74 10.40 -6.76
CA PHE A 139 13.46 10.29 -7.45
C PHE A 139 12.93 8.85 -7.49
N ASN A 140 13.81 7.87 -7.66
CA ASN A 140 13.41 6.46 -7.70
C ASN A 140 12.93 6.00 -6.32
N ILE A 141 13.52 6.54 -5.24
CA ILE A 141 13.03 6.36 -3.87
C ILE A 141 11.62 6.94 -3.73
N LEU A 142 11.39 8.17 -4.18
CA LEU A 142 10.05 8.77 -4.19
C LEU A 142 9.04 7.91 -4.97
N CYS A 143 9.41 7.44 -6.16
CA CYS A 143 8.58 6.53 -6.98
C CYS A 143 8.32 5.19 -6.29
N ALA A 144 9.29 4.63 -5.56
CA ALA A 144 9.12 3.39 -4.80
C ALA A 144 8.10 3.53 -3.67
N HIS A 145 8.18 4.61 -2.91
CA HIS A 145 7.21 4.91 -1.85
C HIS A 145 5.84 5.28 -2.44
N ALA A 146 5.79 5.97 -3.58
CA ALA A 146 4.54 6.24 -4.28
C ALA A 146 3.85 4.94 -4.74
N ALA A 147 4.59 4.01 -5.37
CA ALA A 147 4.08 2.71 -5.75
C ALA A 147 3.56 1.93 -4.54
N TYR A 148 4.30 1.95 -3.42
CA TYR A 148 3.85 1.36 -2.17
C TYR A 148 2.53 1.99 -1.65
N TYR A 149 2.39 3.32 -1.70
CA TYR A 149 1.15 4.00 -1.30
C TYR A 149 -0.07 3.57 -2.14
N PHE A 150 0.08 3.49 -3.47
CA PHE A 150 -0.98 2.97 -4.34
C PHE A 150 -1.35 1.53 -3.98
N GLY A 151 -0.34 0.69 -3.74
CA GLY A 151 -0.54 -0.69 -3.34
C GLY A 151 -1.20 -0.84 -1.97
N GLU A 152 -0.85 -0.02 -0.97
CA GLU A 152 -1.50 -0.05 0.35
C GLU A 152 -3.00 0.23 0.25
N ASN A 153 -3.41 1.11 -0.65
CA ASN A 153 -4.82 1.42 -0.86
C ASN A 153 -5.59 0.30 -1.60
N ILE A 154 -4.89 -0.68 -2.16
CA ILE A 154 -5.44 -1.89 -2.79
C ILE A 154 -5.44 -3.06 -1.80
N PHE A 155 -4.31 -3.30 -1.13
CA PHE A 155 -4.14 -4.43 -0.20
C PHE A 155 -4.83 -4.21 1.13
N ASN A 156 -4.93 -2.96 1.58
CA ASN A 156 -5.58 -2.57 2.82
C ASN A 156 -6.58 -1.46 2.53
N PRO A 157 -7.67 -1.70 1.77
CA PRO A 157 -8.68 -0.68 1.59
C PRO A 157 -9.15 -0.23 2.98
N VAL A 158 -9.24 1.07 3.21
CA VAL A 158 -9.82 1.56 4.45
C VAL A 158 -11.26 1.06 4.45
N ASP A 159 -11.60 0.14 5.36
CA ASP A 159 -12.97 -0.29 5.55
C ASP A 159 -13.77 0.96 5.88
N GLU A 160 -14.52 1.44 4.89
CA GLU A 160 -15.60 2.37 5.14
C GLU A 160 -16.59 1.59 6.00
N GLY A 161 -16.47 1.74 7.32
CA GLY A 161 -17.45 1.19 8.25
C GLY A 161 -18.84 1.55 7.76
N TYR A 162 -19.83 0.71 8.04
CA TYR A 162 -21.22 0.81 7.55
C TYR A 162 -21.79 2.24 7.64
N ILE A 163 -21.34 2.99 8.66
CA ILE A 163 -21.68 4.38 8.94
C ILE A 163 -21.17 5.36 7.86
N VAL A 164 -19.94 5.21 7.36
CA VAL A 164 -19.36 6.11 6.35
C VAL A 164 -20.03 5.92 4.99
N LYS A 165 -20.35 4.68 4.60
CA LYS A 165 -21.10 4.37 3.37
C LYS A 165 -22.53 4.93 3.40
N ALA A 166 -23.22 4.80 4.54
CA ALA A 166 -24.57 5.33 4.71
C ALA A 166 -24.63 6.86 4.73
N VAL A 167 -23.60 7.53 5.25
CA VAL A 167 -23.53 9.00 5.30
C VAL A 167 -23.15 9.58 3.93
N SER A 168 -22.21 8.95 3.22
CA SER A 168 -21.74 9.42 1.90
C SER A 168 -22.85 9.44 0.84
N SER A 169 -23.81 8.51 0.92
CA SER A 169 -24.94 8.42 0.00
C SER A 169 -26.10 9.38 0.31
N LEU A 170 -26.15 9.96 1.51
CA LEU A 170 -27.29 10.78 1.97
C LEU A 170 -26.99 12.28 2.10
N VAL A 171 -25.74 12.69 2.33
CA VAL A 171 -25.45 14.09 2.75
C VAL A 171 -24.65 14.90 1.74
N GLY A 172 -24.25 14.32 0.59
CA GLY A 172 -23.42 15.04 -0.39
C GLY A 172 -22.05 15.47 0.16
N ALA A 173 -21.64 14.92 1.31
CA ALA A 173 -20.28 15.04 1.81
C ALA A 173 -19.34 14.39 0.80
N THR A 174 -18.21 15.05 0.51
CA THR A 174 -17.15 14.48 -0.34
C THR A 174 -16.74 13.14 0.26
N SER A 175 -17.08 12.05 -0.42
CA SER A 175 -16.88 10.69 0.07
C SER A 175 -15.40 10.44 0.39
N THR A 176 -15.09 9.49 1.26
CA THR A 176 -13.72 9.02 1.51
C THR A 176 -13.00 8.61 0.22
N VAL A 177 -13.76 8.08 -0.75
CA VAL A 177 -13.30 7.81 -2.12
C VAL A 177 -12.77 9.09 -2.78
N SER A 178 -13.50 10.20 -2.70
CA SER A 178 -13.04 11.48 -3.25
C SER A 178 -11.74 11.97 -2.61
N VAL A 179 -11.60 11.90 -1.28
CA VAL A 179 -10.36 12.36 -0.59
C VAL A 179 -9.15 11.52 -1.03
N ARG A 180 -9.34 10.21 -1.18
CA ARG A 180 -8.30 9.31 -1.69
C ARG A 180 -7.90 9.69 -3.12
N GLU A 181 -8.85 9.88 -4.01
CA GLU A 181 -8.61 10.25 -5.42
C GLU A 181 -7.85 11.58 -5.51
N HIS A 182 -8.21 12.58 -4.70
CA HIS A 182 -7.48 13.86 -4.66
C HIS A 182 -6.03 13.69 -4.18
N LYS A 183 -5.78 12.82 -3.19
CA LYS A 183 -4.42 12.51 -2.72
C LYS A 183 -3.60 11.76 -3.76
N GLU A 184 -4.20 10.79 -4.45
CA GLU A 184 -3.57 10.06 -5.54
C GLU A 184 -3.24 10.98 -6.73
N ALA A 185 -4.16 11.89 -7.09
CA ALA A 185 -3.94 12.90 -8.12
C ALA A 185 -2.84 13.90 -7.74
N CYS A 186 -2.84 14.38 -6.50
CA CYS A 186 -1.79 15.24 -5.95
C CYS A 186 -0.41 14.57 -6.06
N LEU A 187 -0.29 13.32 -5.59
CA LEU A 187 0.94 12.55 -5.69
C LEU A 187 1.43 12.41 -7.13
N LEU A 188 0.56 12.06 -8.08
CA LEU A 188 0.93 11.94 -9.49
C LEU A 188 1.37 13.28 -10.09
N SER A 189 0.67 14.37 -9.78
CA SER A 189 1.02 15.71 -10.27
C SER A 189 2.42 16.13 -9.82
N HIS A 190 2.76 15.89 -8.56
CA HIS A 190 4.10 16.18 -8.05
C HIS A 190 5.18 15.23 -8.58
N LEU A 191 4.87 13.94 -8.79
CA LEU A 191 5.79 13.02 -9.47
C LEU A 191 6.15 13.53 -10.86
N LYS A 192 5.15 13.96 -11.64
CA LYS A 192 5.37 14.57 -12.95
C LYS A 192 6.25 15.81 -12.85
N LYS A 193 5.88 16.74 -11.97
CA LYS A 193 6.59 18.01 -11.82
C LYS A 193 8.04 17.78 -11.43
N CYS A 194 8.29 16.81 -10.54
CA CYS A 194 9.63 16.41 -10.16
C CYS A 194 10.41 15.82 -11.35
N ASP A 195 9.81 14.90 -12.11
CA ASP A 195 10.42 14.34 -13.33
C ASP A 195 10.79 15.42 -14.37
N ASP A 196 9.87 16.36 -14.62
CA ASP A 196 10.11 17.49 -15.54
C ASP A 196 11.24 18.40 -15.04
N LEU A 197 11.28 18.72 -13.74
CA LEU A 197 12.35 19.52 -13.14
C LEU A 197 13.71 18.82 -13.25
N LEU A 198 13.75 17.51 -13.00
CA LEU A 198 14.98 16.71 -13.04
C LEU A 198 15.55 16.60 -14.46
N LYS A 199 14.69 16.52 -15.48
CA LYS A 199 15.10 16.56 -16.91
C LYS A 199 15.78 17.88 -17.29
N GLY A 200 15.48 18.97 -16.60
CA GLY A 200 16.08 20.29 -16.82
C GLY A 200 17.45 20.50 -16.15
N VAL A 201 17.88 19.58 -15.27
CA VAL A 201 19.15 19.72 -14.55
C VAL A 201 20.32 19.32 -15.44
N LYS A 202 21.32 20.20 -15.56
CA LYS A 202 22.55 19.95 -16.33
C LYS A 202 23.60 19.26 -15.46
N GLU A 203 24.34 18.33 -16.06
CA GLU A 203 25.48 17.68 -15.41
C GLU A 203 26.55 18.69 -15.01
N GLY A 204 27.14 18.51 -13.83
CA GLY A 204 28.12 19.38 -13.21
C GLY A 204 28.42 18.97 -11.77
N ASP A 205 29.32 19.70 -11.10
CA ASP A 205 29.83 19.32 -9.77
C ASP A 205 28.74 19.26 -8.67
N GLU A 206 27.63 20.00 -8.84
CA GLU A 206 26.50 20.03 -7.91
C GLU A 206 25.30 19.16 -8.35
N TYR A 207 25.46 18.38 -9.41
CA TYR A 207 24.36 17.65 -10.08
C TYR A 207 23.53 16.80 -9.11
N ASP A 208 24.18 15.94 -8.32
CA ASP A 208 23.49 15.05 -7.38
C ASP A 208 22.83 15.81 -6.22
N GLY A 209 23.47 16.88 -5.75
CA GLY A 209 22.94 17.75 -4.70
C GLY A 209 21.67 18.47 -5.15
N MET A 210 21.68 19.03 -6.36
CA MET A 210 20.52 19.70 -6.95
C MET A 210 19.35 18.73 -7.17
N ARG A 211 19.61 17.53 -7.71
CA ARG A 211 18.55 16.52 -7.90
C ARG A 211 17.91 16.10 -6.59
N GLN A 212 18.72 15.91 -5.54
CA GLN A 212 18.23 15.62 -4.21
C GLN A 212 17.35 16.76 -3.66
N GLU A 213 17.80 18.01 -3.78
CA GLU A 213 17.03 19.17 -3.30
C GLU A 213 15.68 19.30 -4.02
N LEU A 214 15.65 19.10 -5.33
CA LEU A 214 14.41 19.16 -6.12
C LEU A 214 13.40 18.09 -5.67
N VAL A 215 13.87 16.87 -5.40
CA VAL A 215 13.00 15.81 -4.88
C VAL A 215 12.47 16.17 -3.50
N LEU A 216 13.32 16.64 -2.58
CA LEU A 216 12.90 17.05 -1.24
C LEU A 216 11.87 18.18 -1.28
N ARG A 217 12.06 19.16 -2.16
CA ARG A 217 11.12 20.27 -2.38
C ARG A 217 9.73 19.79 -2.81
N GLU A 218 9.67 18.81 -3.71
CA GLU A 218 8.39 18.24 -4.14
C GLU A 218 7.77 17.34 -3.06
N VAL A 219 8.55 16.62 -2.27
CA VAL A 219 8.06 15.88 -1.10
C VAL A 219 7.38 16.82 -0.09
N ASP A 220 8.00 17.97 0.20
CA ASP A 220 7.41 18.99 1.08
C ASP A 220 6.16 19.63 0.47
N ALA A 221 6.10 19.76 -0.86
CA ALA A 221 4.90 20.21 -1.55
C ALA A 221 3.75 19.21 -1.42
N ILE A 222 4.01 17.90 -1.63
CA ILE A 222 3.02 16.83 -1.44
C ILE A 222 2.48 16.85 -0.01
N LYS A 223 3.33 16.98 1.02
CA LYS A 223 2.89 17.03 2.43
C LYS A 223 1.97 18.24 2.68
N ARG A 224 2.32 19.41 2.14
CA ARG A 224 1.50 20.63 2.27
C ARG A 224 0.13 20.48 1.59
N GLU A 225 0.10 19.98 0.36
CA GLU A 225 -1.15 19.77 -0.39
C GLU A 225 -2.00 18.64 0.21
N ASN A 226 -1.41 17.55 0.69
CA ASN A 226 -2.12 16.52 1.45
C ASN A 226 -2.81 17.09 2.70
N ALA A 227 -2.12 17.97 3.42
CA ALA A 227 -2.71 18.66 4.58
C ALA A 227 -3.84 19.62 4.18
N GLU A 228 -3.77 20.22 2.98
CA GLU A 228 -4.84 21.05 2.42
C GLU A 228 -6.07 20.24 2.04
N ILE A 229 -5.88 19.14 1.28
CA ILE A 229 -6.94 18.21 0.89
C ILE A 229 -7.71 17.73 2.13
N CYS A 230 -6.99 17.36 3.19
CA CYS A 230 -7.59 16.94 4.46
C CYS A 230 -8.32 18.08 5.20
N ARG A 231 -7.90 19.33 5.05
CA ARG A 231 -8.55 20.49 5.69
C ARG A 231 -9.84 20.87 4.98
N GLN A 232 -9.85 20.80 3.65
CA GLN A 232 -10.98 21.15 2.80
C GLN A 232 -12.07 20.08 2.80
N ALA A 233 -11.71 18.83 3.09
CA ALA A 233 -12.69 17.76 3.22
C ALA A 233 -13.61 17.99 4.42
N GLN A 234 -14.92 17.92 4.17
CA GLN A 234 -15.91 18.20 5.21
C GLN A 234 -15.83 17.17 6.35
N PRO A 235 -15.87 17.62 7.62
CA PRO A 235 -15.99 16.69 8.74
C PRO A 235 -17.35 16.01 8.72
N ILE A 236 -17.38 14.71 9.02
CA ILE A 236 -18.64 14.00 9.26
C ILE A 236 -19.18 14.48 10.61
N THR A 237 -20.29 15.23 10.61
CA THR A 237 -20.85 15.89 11.81
C THR A 237 -22.17 15.30 12.29
N SER A 238 -22.85 14.50 11.48
CA SER A 238 -24.08 13.80 11.86
C SER A 238 -24.27 12.51 11.06
N VAL A 239 -24.70 11.46 11.75
CA VAL A 239 -25.11 10.20 11.13
C VAL A 239 -26.64 10.12 11.19
N PRO A 240 -27.34 10.09 10.04
CA PRO A 240 -28.77 9.86 10.04
C PRO A 240 -29.02 8.41 10.42
N VAL A 241 -29.65 8.18 11.57
CA VAL A 241 -30.18 6.87 11.95
C VAL A 241 -31.63 6.83 11.50
N SER A 242 -31.91 5.99 10.51
CA SER A 242 -33.29 5.72 10.08
C SER A 242 -33.92 4.80 11.13
N LEU A 243 -34.80 5.36 11.97
CA LEU A 243 -35.65 4.58 12.85
C LEU A 243 -36.89 4.21 12.04
N SER A 244 -37.20 2.92 11.95
CA SER A 244 -38.23 2.37 11.06
C SER A 244 -39.55 3.17 11.05
N PHE A 245 -40.05 3.41 9.83
CA PHE A 245 -41.30 4.06 9.45
C PHE A 245 -41.46 5.53 9.90
N PHE A 246 -40.84 6.44 9.12
CA PHE A 246 -41.04 7.91 9.08
C PHE A 246 -40.33 8.80 10.12
N ALA A 247 -39.21 8.37 10.73
CA ALA A 247 -38.38 9.28 11.53
C ALA A 247 -36.88 9.09 11.28
N THR A 248 -36.23 10.12 10.72
CA THR A 248 -34.77 10.22 10.64
C THR A 248 -34.25 10.95 11.88
N ALA A 249 -33.56 10.23 12.78
CA ALA A 249 -32.88 10.86 13.90
C ALA A 249 -31.44 11.21 13.47
N ASN A 250 -31.10 12.51 13.45
CA ASN A 250 -29.72 12.94 13.25
C ASN A 250 -28.97 12.79 14.57
N VAL A 251 -28.23 11.69 14.73
CA VAL A 251 -27.35 11.52 15.88
C VAL A 251 -26.09 12.34 15.61
N LYS A 252 -25.75 13.26 16.52
CA LYS A 252 -24.46 13.97 16.48
C LYS A 252 -23.36 12.92 16.59
N ALA A 253 -22.67 12.69 15.47
CA ALA A 253 -21.49 11.84 15.46
C ALA A 253 -20.28 12.66 15.93
N PRO A 254 -19.27 12.01 16.54
CA PRO A 254 -18.00 12.68 16.76
C PRO A 254 -17.48 13.22 15.43
N THR A 255 -17.01 14.48 15.44
CA THR A 255 -16.48 15.16 14.26
C THR A 255 -15.25 14.42 13.75
N LEU A 256 -15.43 13.56 12.74
CA LEU A 256 -14.33 12.82 12.12
C LEU A 256 -13.84 13.60 10.90
N LYS A 257 -12.65 14.19 11.01
CA LYS A 257 -11.92 14.76 9.87
C LYS A 257 -11.06 13.67 9.22
N PRO A 258 -10.96 13.64 7.88
CA PRO A 258 -10.07 12.69 7.22
C PRO A 258 -8.62 12.97 7.62
N SER A 259 -7.95 11.93 8.10
CA SER A 259 -6.56 12.00 8.55
C SER A 259 -5.62 12.34 7.39
N ARG A 260 -4.53 13.06 7.69
CA ARG A 260 -3.37 13.19 6.78
C ARG A 260 -2.89 11.82 6.30
N GLY A 261 -3.05 10.79 7.14
CA GLY A 261 -3.15 9.39 6.76
C GLY A 261 -1.87 8.82 6.14
N ARG A 262 -2.04 7.79 5.31
CA ARG A 262 -0.95 7.01 4.72
C ARG A 262 -0.01 7.82 3.81
N LEU A 263 -0.53 8.85 3.13
CA LEU A 263 0.29 9.67 2.24
C LEU A 263 1.35 10.49 3.01
N GLU A 264 0.98 11.02 4.19
CA GLU A 264 1.92 11.74 5.05
C GLU A 264 3.04 10.83 5.55
N VAL A 265 2.67 9.63 6.03
CA VAL A 265 3.63 8.62 6.51
C VAL A 265 4.54 8.16 5.36
N CYS A 266 3.97 7.97 4.17
CA CYS A 266 4.72 7.63 2.96
C CYS A 266 5.78 8.70 2.64
N MET A 267 5.40 9.97 2.62
CA MET A 267 6.34 11.07 2.38
C MET A 267 7.39 11.20 3.48
N GLN A 268 7.03 10.91 4.73
CA GLN A 268 7.98 10.90 5.84
C GLN A 268 9.06 9.82 5.65
N HIS A 269 8.68 8.61 5.21
CA HIS A 269 9.66 7.56 4.89
C HIS A 269 10.57 7.93 3.71
N VAL A 270 10.07 8.69 2.73
CA VAL A 270 10.91 9.20 1.63
C VAL A 270 12.01 10.12 2.19
N LEU A 271 11.65 11.04 3.08
CA LEU A 271 12.61 11.96 3.71
C LEU A 271 13.68 11.20 4.51
N GLU A 272 13.26 10.18 5.28
CA GLU A 272 14.16 9.35 6.08
C GLU A 272 15.13 8.53 5.21
N GLU A 273 14.64 7.90 4.15
CA GLU A 273 15.46 7.11 3.25
C GLU A 273 16.47 7.99 2.50
N ILE A 274 16.04 9.14 2.00
CA ILE A 274 16.93 10.11 1.34
C ILE A 274 17.98 10.66 2.32
N ALA A 275 17.60 10.95 3.58
CA ALA A 275 18.54 11.41 4.60
C ALA A 275 19.58 10.34 4.96
N SER A 276 19.19 9.06 4.94
CA SER A 276 20.09 7.93 5.23
C SER A 276 21.22 7.80 4.20
N LEU A 277 21.03 8.27 2.97
CA LEU A 277 22.06 8.27 1.92
C LEU A 277 23.27 9.14 2.26
N LYS A 278 23.10 10.15 3.13
CA LYS A 278 24.15 11.09 3.53
C LYS A 278 25.03 10.58 4.68
N LYS A 279 24.65 9.51 5.38
CA LYS A 279 25.47 8.95 6.45
C LYS A 279 26.62 8.15 5.82
N PRO A 280 27.90 8.51 6.04
CA PRO A 280 28.99 7.62 5.66
C PRO A 280 28.80 6.30 6.41
N VAL A 281 28.96 5.19 5.70
CA VAL A 281 29.11 3.88 6.30
C VAL A 281 30.36 3.97 7.16
N VAL A 282 30.19 4.11 8.48
CA VAL A 282 31.28 3.92 9.42
C VAL A 282 31.60 2.42 9.35
N THR A 283 32.52 2.06 8.46
CA THR A 283 33.29 0.83 8.60
C THR A 283 34.04 0.95 9.92
N GLU A 284 33.53 0.30 10.96
CA GLU A 284 34.32 0.03 12.15
C GLU A 284 35.63 -0.63 11.69
N PRO A 285 36.80 -0.12 12.09
CA PRO A 285 38.02 -0.86 11.88
C PRO A 285 37.96 -2.13 12.72
N LEU A 286 38.08 -3.28 12.06
CA LEU A 286 38.44 -4.54 12.70
C LEU A 286 39.64 -4.28 13.61
N THR A 287 39.37 -4.26 14.92
CA THR A 287 40.43 -4.32 15.92
C THR A 287 40.83 -5.78 16.05
N LEU A 288 42.14 -5.98 15.83
CA LEU A 288 42.90 -7.23 15.81
C LEU A 288 42.71 -8.08 17.07
#